data_AF-V7HLH6-F1
#
_entry.id   AF-V7HLH6-F1
#
_cell.length_a   1.000
_cell.length_b   1.000
_cell.length_c   1.000
_cell.angle_alpha   90.00
_cell.angle_beta   90.00
_cell.angle_gamma   90.00
#
_symmetry.space_group_name_H-M   'P 1'
#
loop_
_entity.id
_entity.type
_entity.pdbx_description
1 polymer ?
#
loop_
_entity_poly.entity_id
_entity_poly.type
_entity_poly.pdbx_seq_one_letter_code
_entity_poly.pdbx_strand_id
1 'polypeptide(L)'
;MEKPMTDDPGMAQDDAAQTAPPGGDPSQADAGAPQDAQPDAGAAQDATPEEQAQYNQFVGRGMELIYNQKMFPQVVEMLRGGGGEGQGKEHSGATGSAQGLAHATAMIITRVYKAATDSGAELSPDVLFHGGTEIFGQLAEISDKAGISNYAEDRDGLEAAYFLSVDTAMQQLRQAGVVDEASAKQALQQLHDMDAKGALEPVFRELDAMDQQSRGGEAENPAENQAEGGVEEPPANDNGPVQGGMAPQEEME
;
A
#
# COMPACT_ATOMS: atom_id res chain seq x y z
N MET A 1 -47.29 -31.33 -1.29
CA MET A 1 -48.26 -30.35 -0.75
C MET A 1 -47.99 -29.04 -1.45
N GLU A 2 -48.69 -28.85 -2.57
CA GLU A 2 -48.72 -27.62 -3.34
C GLU A 2 -49.49 -26.55 -2.56
N LYS A 3 -48.94 -25.33 -2.51
CA LYS A 3 -49.70 -24.10 -2.31
C LYS A 3 -49.26 -23.09 -3.37
N PRO A 4 -50.12 -22.76 -4.34
CA PRO A 4 -49.93 -21.67 -5.29
C PRO A 4 -50.65 -20.38 -4.82
N MET A 5 -50.42 -19.29 -5.57
CA MET A 5 -51.12 -17.99 -5.51
C MET A 5 -50.71 -17.12 -4.30
N THR A 6 -50.55 -15.80 -4.41
CA THR A 6 -51.36 -14.85 -5.20
C THR A 6 -50.61 -13.55 -5.41
N ASP A 7 -50.88 -12.93 -6.56
CA ASP A 7 -50.73 -11.53 -6.96
C ASP A 7 -50.72 -10.48 -5.83
N ASP A 8 -49.84 -9.48 -5.96
CA ASP A 8 -50.13 -8.12 -5.51
C ASP A 8 -49.64 -7.08 -6.54
N PRO A 9 -50.54 -6.47 -7.32
CA PRO A 9 -50.23 -5.39 -8.25
C PRO A 9 -50.63 -4.02 -7.69
N GLY A 10 -49.71 -3.06 -7.77
CA GLY A 10 -50.05 -1.67 -8.08
C GLY A 10 -50.57 -0.78 -6.95
N MET A 11 -49.71 0.13 -6.51
CA MET A 11 -50.04 1.47 -6.02
C MET A 11 -48.88 2.37 -6.41
N ALA A 12 -48.98 3.65 -6.76
CA ALA A 12 -50.04 4.53 -7.23
C ALA A 12 -49.26 5.82 -7.58
N GLN A 13 -49.55 6.42 -8.73
CA GLN A 13 -49.04 7.74 -9.10
C GLN A 13 -49.71 8.79 -8.21
N ASP A 14 -48.93 9.68 -7.60
CA ASP A 14 -49.43 10.96 -7.11
C ASP A 14 -48.80 12.09 -7.92
N ASP A 15 -49.72 12.75 -8.62
CA ASP A 15 -49.56 13.85 -9.55
C ASP A 15 -49.96 15.16 -8.83
N ALA A 16 -49.39 16.26 -9.30
CA ALA A 16 -49.88 17.64 -9.16
C ALA A 16 -49.92 18.33 -7.77
N ALA A 17 -49.16 19.42 -7.66
CA ALA A 17 -49.75 20.73 -7.38
C ALA A 17 -48.80 21.86 -7.82
N GLN A 18 -49.12 22.43 -8.97
CA GLN A 18 -48.53 23.63 -9.55
C GLN A 18 -49.45 24.81 -9.23
N THR A 19 -48.98 25.76 -8.41
CA THR A 19 -49.65 27.04 -8.15
C THR A 19 -48.63 28.18 -8.03
N ALA A 20 -48.46 28.92 -9.12
CA ALA A 20 -48.02 30.33 -9.08
C ALA A 20 -49.27 31.22 -8.83
N PRO A 21 -49.13 32.43 -8.23
CA PRO A 21 -49.03 33.67 -9.03
C PRO A 21 -48.26 34.81 -8.28
N PRO A 22 -48.40 36.12 -8.59
CA PRO A 22 -47.51 36.88 -9.49
C PRO A 22 -46.88 38.15 -8.87
N GLY A 23 -45.85 38.68 -9.55
CA GLY A 23 -45.66 40.13 -9.79
C GLY A 23 -45.18 41.04 -8.64
N GLY A 24 -43.88 41.34 -8.64
CA GLY A 24 -43.27 42.48 -7.94
C GLY A 24 -41.99 42.93 -8.65
N ASP A 25 -42.02 44.14 -9.20
CA ASP A 25 -40.93 44.83 -9.93
C ASP A 25 -39.94 45.52 -8.96
N PRO A 26 -38.84 46.16 -9.42
CA PRO A 26 -37.48 45.78 -9.07
C PRO A 26 -36.88 46.74 -8.04
N SER A 27 -36.15 46.20 -7.07
CA SER A 27 -35.24 47.01 -6.27
C SER A 27 -33.94 46.25 -6.09
N GLN A 28 -32.89 46.87 -6.63
CA GLN A 28 -31.49 46.51 -6.45
C GLN A 28 -31.21 46.21 -4.98
N ALA A 29 -31.02 44.94 -4.68
CA ALA A 29 -30.27 44.46 -3.55
C ALA A 29 -29.50 43.25 -4.05
N ASP A 30 -28.21 43.47 -4.28
CA ASP A 30 -27.19 42.45 -4.43
C ASP A 30 -27.16 41.64 -3.12
N ALA A 31 -28.06 40.67 -3.03
CA ALA A 31 -28.15 39.70 -1.96
C ALA A 31 -27.80 38.37 -2.62
N GLY A 32 -26.59 37.91 -2.34
CA GLY A 32 -26.04 36.66 -2.84
C GLY A 32 -27.10 35.56 -2.77
N ALA A 33 -27.34 34.95 -3.93
CA ALA A 33 -28.11 33.73 -4.00
C ALA A 33 -27.53 32.74 -2.97
N PRO A 34 -28.37 31.99 -2.22
CA PRO A 34 -27.89 30.81 -1.53
C PRO A 34 -27.27 29.91 -2.60
N GLN A 35 -25.94 29.80 -2.59
CA GLN A 35 -25.25 28.70 -3.24
C GLN A 35 -25.93 27.45 -2.69
N ASP A 36 -26.67 26.76 -3.56
CA ASP A 36 -26.97 25.35 -3.37
C ASP A 36 -25.67 24.70 -2.93
N ALA A 37 -25.65 24.29 -1.66
CA ALA A 37 -24.58 23.49 -1.12
C ALA A 37 -24.57 22.21 -1.93
N GLN A 38 -23.74 22.18 -2.97
CA GLN A 38 -23.26 20.93 -3.52
C GLN A 38 -22.82 20.09 -2.32
N PRO A 39 -23.37 18.88 -2.11
CA PRO A 39 -22.77 17.96 -1.18
C PRO A 39 -21.34 17.77 -1.68
N ASP A 40 -20.41 18.23 -0.87
CA ASP A 40 -18.97 18.15 -1.05
C ASP A 40 -18.59 16.67 -0.99
N ALA A 41 -18.80 15.98 -2.12
CA ALA A 41 -18.40 14.61 -2.32
C ALA A 41 -16.88 14.61 -2.51
N GLY A 42 -16.17 14.66 -1.39
CA GLY A 42 -14.72 14.52 -1.36
C GLY A 42 -13.95 15.72 -0.82
N ALA A 43 -14.45 16.41 0.21
CA ALA A 43 -13.50 16.95 1.19
C ALA A 43 -12.63 15.78 1.64
N ALA A 44 -11.41 15.70 1.10
CA ALA A 44 -10.34 14.96 1.71
C ALA A 44 -10.34 15.42 3.17
N GLN A 45 -10.85 14.58 4.07
CA GLN A 45 -10.82 14.90 5.49
C GLN A 45 -9.35 14.93 5.84
N ASP A 46 -8.81 16.13 5.97
CA ASP A 46 -7.45 16.34 6.42
C ASP A 46 -7.29 15.52 7.72
N ALA A 47 -6.31 14.62 7.74
CA ALA A 47 -6.04 13.79 8.90
C ALA A 47 -5.86 14.68 10.14
N THR A 48 -6.51 14.31 11.23
CA THR A 48 -6.32 15.03 12.50
C THR A 48 -4.85 14.94 12.95
N PRO A 49 -4.34 15.89 13.76
CA PRO A 49 -2.97 15.82 14.28
C PRO A 49 -2.68 14.49 15.01
N GLU A 50 -3.67 13.95 15.72
CA GLU A 50 -3.60 12.67 16.39
C GLU A 50 -3.48 11.50 15.39
N GLU A 51 -4.31 11.47 14.34
CA GLU A 51 -4.22 10.46 13.28
C GLU A 51 -2.90 10.54 12.53
N GLN A 52 -2.41 11.75 12.22
CA GLN A 52 -1.11 11.92 11.59
C GLN A 52 0.03 11.39 12.46
N ALA A 53 -0.05 11.57 13.79
CA ALA A 53 0.93 11.03 14.71
C ALA A 53 0.90 9.49 14.74
N GLN A 54 -0.31 8.90 14.76
CA GLN A 54 -0.49 7.45 14.65
C GLN A 54 0.05 6.90 13.32
N TYR A 55 -0.27 7.57 12.21
CA TYR A 55 0.23 7.24 10.87
C TYR A 55 1.75 7.24 10.83
N ASN A 56 2.39 8.34 11.28
CA ASN A 56 3.84 8.46 11.30
C ASN A 56 4.50 7.35 12.13
N GLN A 57 3.91 7.01 13.28
CA GLN A 57 4.41 5.93 14.12
C GLN A 57 4.23 4.57 13.43
N PHE A 58 3.06 4.30 12.85
CA PHE A 58 2.74 3.04 12.19
C PHE A 58 3.65 2.81 10.98
N VAL A 59 3.71 3.76 10.05
CA VAL A 59 4.57 3.71 8.87
C VAL A 59 6.04 3.65 9.28
N GLY A 60 6.47 4.49 10.22
CA GLY A 60 7.86 4.49 10.72
C GLY A 60 8.30 3.13 11.24
N ARG A 61 7.46 2.44 12.03
CA ARG A 61 7.73 1.06 12.48
C ARG A 61 7.73 0.05 11.34
N GLY A 62 6.85 0.21 10.35
CA GLY A 62 6.86 -0.58 9.12
C GLY A 62 8.19 -0.46 8.38
N MET A 63 8.65 0.77 8.14
CA MET A 63 9.92 1.06 7.49
C MET A 63 11.12 0.53 8.27
N GLU A 64 11.12 0.68 9.61
CA GLU A 64 12.15 0.09 10.48
C GLU A 64 12.26 -1.42 10.29
N LEU A 65 11.14 -2.14 10.12
CA LEU A 65 11.13 -3.58 9.90
C LEU A 65 11.59 -3.95 8.49
N ILE A 66 11.12 -3.22 7.46
CA ILE A 66 11.49 -3.44 6.06
C ILE A 66 13.01 -3.31 5.92
N TYR A 67 13.58 -2.19 6.38
CA TYR A 67 15.00 -1.87 6.21
C TYR A 67 15.91 -2.43 7.32
N ASN A 68 15.38 -3.26 8.23
CA ASN A 68 16.20 -3.90 9.23
C ASN A 68 17.23 -4.84 8.58
N GLN A 69 18.53 -4.69 8.87
CA GLN A 69 19.59 -5.49 8.25
C GLN A 69 19.38 -7.01 8.32
N LYS A 70 18.72 -7.52 9.37
CA LYS A 70 18.45 -8.95 9.54
C LYS A 70 17.19 -9.40 8.82
N MET A 71 16.18 -8.53 8.72
CA MET A 71 14.90 -8.86 8.08
C MET A 71 14.91 -8.58 6.58
N PHE A 72 15.66 -7.58 6.11
CA PHE A 72 15.65 -7.14 4.72
C PHE A 72 15.92 -8.29 3.73
N PRO A 73 16.92 -9.18 3.94
CA PRO A 73 17.11 -10.33 3.05
C PRO A 73 15.88 -11.26 2.99
N GLN A 74 15.23 -11.48 4.14
CA GLN A 74 14.01 -12.29 4.22
C GLN A 74 12.84 -11.60 3.49
N VAL A 75 12.71 -10.28 3.62
CA VAL A 75 11.71 -9.49 2.87
C VAL A 75 11.92 -9.67 1.37
N VAL A 76 13.15 -9.48 0.87
CA VAL A 76 13.49 -9.67 -0.54
C VAL A 76 13.21 -11.11 -1.00
N GLU A 77 13.49 -12.11 -0.18
CA GLU A 77 13.17 -13.52 -0.48
C GLU A 77 11.66 -13.77 -0.55
N MET A 78 10.88 -13.20 0.38
CA MET A 78 9.41 -13.28 0.34
C MET A 78 8.86 -12.62 -0.92
N LEU A 79 9.37 -11.45 -1.31
CA LEU A 79 8.95 -10.74 -2.54
C LEU A 79 9.14 -11.58 -3.81
N ARG A 80 10.14 -12.48 -3.85
CA ARG A 80 10.32 -13.43 -4.97
C ARG A 80 9.25 -14.54 -5.02
N GLY A 81 8.33 -14.58 -4.05
CA GLY A 81 7.40 -15.68 -3.84
C GLY A 81 7.99 -16.83 -3.01
N GLY A 82 9.16 -16.65 -2.39
CA GLY A 82 9.88 -17.67 -1.62
C GLY A 82 9.24 -18.08 -0.29
N GLY A 83 8.11 -17.47 0.09
CA GLY A 83 7.43 -17.71 1.37
C GLY A 83 6.71 -19.05 1.51
N GLY A 84 6.61 -19.87 0.45
CA GLY A 84 6.01 -21.20 0.55
C GLY A 84 5.69 -21.81 -0.80
N GLU A 85 6.63 -22.57 -1.36
CA GLU A 85 6.31 -23.55 -2.39
C GLU A 85 5.32 -24.57 -1.81
N GLY A 86 4.02 -24.40 -2.07
CA GLY A 86 3.03 -25.47 -1.83
C GLY A 86 1.70 -25.08 -1.18
N GLN A 87 1.46 -23.83 -0.79
CA GLN A 87 0.16 -23.42 -0.26
C GLN A 87 -0.47 -22.32 -1.13
N GLY A 88 -1.54 -22.66 -1.85
CA GLY A 88 -2.53 -21.67 -2.27
C GLY A 88 -2.57 -21.22 -3.74
N LYS A 89 -2.02 -21.96 -4.71
CA LYS A 89 -2.07 -21.58 -6.14
C LYS A 89 -3.47 -21.40 -6.76
N GLU A 90 -4.55 -21.80 -6.10
CA GLU A 90 -5.83 -21.99 -6.80
C GLU A 90 -6.91 -20.93 -6.55
N HIS A 91 -6.80 -20.04 -5.56
CA HIS A 91 -7.98 -19.26 -5.12
C HIS A 91 -7.84 -17.73 -5.10
N SER A 92 -6.64 -17.15 -5.19
CA SER A 92 -6.47 -15.69 -5.06
C SER A 92 -6.07 -14.97 -6.35
N GLY A 93 -5.85 -15.67 -7.46
CA GLY A 93 -5.43 -15.08 -8.75
C GLY A 93 -3.99 -14.55 -8.77
N ALA A 94 -3.43 -14.12 -7.64
CA ALA A 94 -2.04 -13.73 -7.50
C ALA A 94 -1.10 -14.95 -7.43
N THR A 95 -0.03 -14.95 -8.23
CA THR A 95 1.02 -15.97 -8.20
C THR A 95 2.40 -15.32 -8.23
N GLY A 96 3.44 -16.07 -7.87
CA GLY A 96 4.82 -15.59 -7.96
C GLY A 96 5.09 -14.36 -7.11
N SER A 97 5.61 -13.29 -7.73
CA SER A 97 5.96 -12.04 -7.05
C SER A 97 4.76 -11.33 -6.44
N ALA A 98 3.61 -11.30 -7.12
CA ALA A 98 2.38 -10.68 -6.59
C ALA A 98 1.94 -11.33 -5.26
N GLN A 99 2.01 -12.66 -5.18
CA GLN A 99 1.79 -13.36 -3.93
C GLN A 99 2.88 -13.01 -2.90
N GLY A 100 4.15 -12.98 -3.31
CA GLY A 100 5.27 -12.58 -2.45
C GLY A 100 5.08 -11.19 -1.82
N LEU A 101 4.70 -10.20 -2.62
CA LEU A 101 4.37 -8.84 -2.20
C LEU A 101 3.23 -8.84 -1.18
N ALA A 102 2.13 -9.54 -1.47
CA ALA A 102 0.99 -9.61 -0.57
C ALA A 102 1.35 -10.17 0.81
N HIS A 103 2.11 -11.27 0.84
CA HIS A 103 2.55 -11.93 2.07
C HIS A 103 3.54 -11.08 2.87
N ALA A 104 4.51 -10.45 2.20
CA ALA A 104 5.46 -9.56 2.84
C ALA A 104 4.76 -8.37 3.50
N THR A 105 3.86 -7.71 2.77
CA THR A 105 3.05 -6.59 3.29
C THR A 105 2.21 -7.02 4.48
N ALA A 106 1.47 -8.13 4.37
CA ALA A 106 0.62 -8.63 5.45
C ALA A 106 1.41 -8.95 6.72
N MET A 107 2.61 -9.54 6.58
CA MET A 107 3.49 -9.83 7.71
C MET A 107 3.95 -8.55 8.43
N ILE A 108 4.36 -7.53 7.68
CA ILE A 108 4.79 -6.24 8.25
C ILE A 108 3.61 -5.56 8.96
N ILE A 109 2.47 -5.39 8.28
CA ILE A 109 1.26 -4.77 8.83
C ILE A 109 0.83 -5.47 10.13
N THR A 110 0.72 -6.80 10.11
CA THR A 110 0.30 -7.57 11.28
C THR A 110 1.25 -7.38 12.46
N ARG A 111 2.56 -7.36 12.21
CA ARG A 111 3.57 -7.19 13.27
C ARG A 111 3.53 -5.80 13.87
N VAL A 112 3.39 -4.76 13.06
CA VAL A 112 3.29 -3.37 13.53
C VAL A 112 1.98 -3.16 14.28
N TYR A 113 0.86 -3.59 13.71
CA TYR A 113 -0.46 -3.47 14.33
C TYR A 113 -0.51 -4.17 15.69
N LYS A 114 -0.04 -5.43 15.75
CA LYS A 114 0.03 -6.18 17.00
C LYS A 114 0.90 -5.47 18.04
N ALA A 115 2.06 -4.93 17.66
CA ALA A 115 2.92 -4.20 18.59
C ALA A 115 2.24 -2.92 19.13
N ALA A 116 1.47 -2.21 18.29
CA ALA A 116 0.67 -1.06 18.71
C ALA A 116 -0.41 -1.49 19.72
N THR A 117 -1.20 -2.53 19.41
CA THR A 117 -2.23 -3.05 20.32
C THR A 117 -1.65 -3.56 21.64
N ASP A 118 -0.53 -4.30 21.60
CA ASP A 118 0.16 -4.81 22.79
C ASP A 118 0.68 -3.66 23.69
N SER A 119 0.92 -2.48 23.12
CA SER A 119 1.29 -1.25 23.85
C SER A 119 0.08 -0.44 24.35
N GLY A 120 -1.14 -0.89 24.07
CA GLY A 120 -2.39 -0.21 24.42
C GLY A 120 -2.77 0.92 23.46
N ALA A 121 -2.12 1.03 22.30
CA ALA A 121 -2.49 1.98 21.27
C ALA A 121 -3.63 1.42 20.41
N GLU A 122 -4.66 2.22 20.21
CA GLU A 122 -5.74 1.96 19.25
C GLU A 122 -5.45 2.76 17.98
N LEU A 123 -5.23 2.06 16.87
CA LEU A 123 -5.00 2.69 15.57
C LEU A 123 -6.34 2.96 14.89
N SER A 124 -6.51 4.15 14.32
CA SER A 124 -7.70 4.43 13.52
C SER A 124 -7.73 3.55 12.25
N PRO A 125 -8.93 3.21 11.73
CA PRO A 125 -9.05 2.47 10.47
C PRO A 125 -8.36 3.20 9.30
N ASP A 126 -8.42 4.52 9.27
CA ASP A 126 -7.80 5.33 8.21
C ASP A 126 -6.27 5.27 8.28
N VAL A 127 -5.70 5.29 9.50
CA VAL A 127 -4.25 5.08 9.69
C VAL A 127 -3.83 3.70 9.20
N LEU A 128 -4.60 2.65 9.51
CA LEU A 128 -4.31 1.30 9.04
C LEU A 128 -4.40 1.19 7.51
N PHE A 129 -5.42 1.81 6.90
CA PHE A 129 -5.60 1.81 5.46
C PHE A 129 -4.47 2.56 4.74
N HIS A 130 -4.28 3.85 5.04
CA HIS A 130 -3.26 4.66 4.38
C HIS A 130 -1.83 4.18 4.71
N GLY A 131 -1.56 3.85 5.97
CA GLY A 131 -0.24 3.35 6.37
C GLY A 131 0.07 1.97 5.79
N GLY A 132 -0.95 1.12 5.64
CA GLY A 132 -0.83 -0.18 4.95
C GLY A 132 -0.51 0.00 3.46
N THR A 133 -1.16 0.95 2.79
CA THR A 133 -0.90 1.31 1.40
C THR A 133 0.52 1.83 1.19
N GLU A 134 1.01 2.71 2.06
CA GLU A 134 2.39 3.22 2.01
C GLU A 134 3.43 2.09 2.15
N ILE A 135 3.22 1.18 3.12
CA ILE A 135 4.06 -0.01 3.33
C ILE A 135 4.03 -0.91 2.09
N PHE A 136 2.86 -1.12 1.51
CA PHE A 136 2.68 -1.90 0.29
C PHE A 136 3.44 -1.29 -0.89
N GLY A 137 3.30 0.03 -1.11
CA GLY A 137 3.99 0.76 -2.16
C GLY A 137 5.51 0.69 -2.03
N GLN A 138 6.03 0.85 -0.81
CA GLN A 138 7.47 0.74 -0.56
C GLN A 138 8.01 -0.67 -0.87
N LEU A 139 7.25 -1.71 -0.57
CA LEU A 139 7.63 -3.09 -0.88
C LEU A 139 7.55 -3.39 -2.38
N ALA A 140 6.57 -2.81 -3.08
CA ALA A 140 6.49 -2.88 -4.54
C ALA A 140 7.71 -2.20 -5.20
N GLU A 141 8.10 -1.03 -4.71
CA GLU A 141 9.31 -0.31 -5.18
C GLU A 141 10.60 -1.13 -4.91
N ILE A 142 10.72 -1.76 -3.74
CA ILE A 142 11.86 -2.66 -3.44
C ILE A 142 11.87 -3.85 -4.38
N SER A 143 10.71 -4.43 -4.69
CA SER A 143 10.58 -5.52 -5.66
C SER A 143 11.09 -5.10 -7.04
N ASP A 144 10.75 -3.90 -7.49
CA ASP A 144 11.24 -3.36 -8.75
C ASP A 144 12.76 -3.17 -8.74
N LYS A 145 13.28 -2.43 -7.76
CA LYS A 145 14.73 -2.15 -7.64
C LYS A 145 15.57 -3.42 -7.48
N ALA A 146 15.00 -4.48 -6.90
CA ALA A 146 15.66 -5.77 -6.78
C ALA A 146 15.57 -6.65 -8.05
N GLY A 147 14.93 -6.16 -9.11
CA GLY A 147 14.71 -6.89 -10.36
C GLY A 147 13.78 -8.10 -10.20
N ILE A 148 12.86 -8.05 -9.23
CA ILE A 148 11.91 -9.14 -8.94
C ILE A 148 10.65 -9.00 -9.78
N SER A 149 10.02 -7.83 -9.75
CA SER A 149 8.77 -7.57 -10.46
C SER A 149 8.60 -6.08 -10.70
N ASN A 150 8.29 -5.70 -11.94
CA ASN A 150 7.95 -4.34 -12.34
C ASN A 150 6.42 -4.19 -12.33
N TYR A 151 5.87 -3.62 -11.27
CA TYR A 151 4.42 -3.49 -11.14
C TYR A 151 3.81 -2.35 -11.95
N ALA A 152 4.60 -1.38 -12.41
CA ALA A 152 4.12 -0.39 -13.37
C ALA A 152 3.77 -1.01 -14.74
N GLU A 153 4.31 -2.20 -15.05
CA GLU A 153 3.96 -2.97 -16.25
C GLU A 153 2.89 -4.06 -15.97
N ASP A 154 2.67 -4.42 -14.71
CA ASP A 154 1.74 -5.47 -14.27
C ASP A 154 0.76 -4.95 -13.23
N ARG A 155 -0.13 -4.06 -13.69
CA ARG A 155 -1.14 -3.42 -12.84
C ARG A 155 -2.12 -4.42 -12.24
N ASP A 156 -2.55 -5.42 -13.02
CA ASP A 156 -3.44 -6.48 -12.53
C ASP A 156 -2.77 -7.27 -11.39
N GLY A 157 -1.46 -7.56 -11.53
CA GLY A 157 -0.67 -8.19 -10.48
C GLY A 157 -0.52 -7.33 -9.22
N LEU A 158 -0.34 -6.02 -9.36
CA LEU A 158 -0.27 -5.06 -8.25
C LEU A 158 -1.60 -5.02 -7.48
N GLU A 159 -2.71 -4.87 -8.20
CA GLU A 159 -4.06 -4.85 -7.63
C GLU A 159 -4.39 -6.16 -6.91
N ALA A 160 -4.14 -7.30 -7.55
CA ALA A 160 -4.34 -8.61 -6.94
C ALA A 160 -3.49 -8.81 -5.69
N ALA A 161 -2.23 -8.35 -5.70
CA ALA A 161 -1.36 -8.38 -4.53
C ALA A 161 -1.91 -7.50 -3.39
N TYR A 162 -2.45 -6.32 -3.69
CA TYR A 162 -3.01 -5.41 -2.70
C TYR A 162 -4.20 -6.04 -1.97
N PHE A 163 -5.21 -6.54 -2.69
CA PHE A 163 -6.35 -7.21 -2.08
C PHE A 163 -5.95 -8.43 -1.27
N LEU A 164 -5.04 -9.26 -1.82
CA LEU A 164 -4.53 -10.42 -1.11
C LEU A 164 -3.78 -10.03 0.18
N SER A 165 -3.07 -8.90 0.18
CA SER A 165 -2.35 -8.42 1.36
C SER A 165 -3.30 -8.06 2.49
N VAL A 166 -4.41 -7.39 2.18
CA VAL A 166 -5.42 -6.99 3.17
C VAL A 166 -6.13 -8.23 3.73
N ASP A 167 -6.58 -9.15 2.87
CA ASP A 167 -7.20 -10.39 3.30
C ASP A 167 -6.26 -11.22 4.19
N THR A 168 -5.00 -11.37 3.76
CA THR A 168 -3.98 -12.11 4.52
C THR A 168 -3.71 -11.45 5.88
N ALA A 169 -3.59 -10.12 5.94
CA ALA A 169 -3.37 -9.38 7.18
C ALA A 169 -4.56 -9.55 8.14
N MET A 170 -5.80 -9.41 7.65
CA MET A 170 -7.00 -9.60 8.45
C MET A 170 -7.12 -11.04 8.98
N GLN A 171 -6.80 -12.03 8.15
CA GLN A 171 -6.75 -13.42 8.57
C GLN A 171 -5.72 -13.63 9.70
N GLN A 172 -4.51 -13.08 9.57
CA GLN A 172 -3.45 -13.18 10.57
C GLN A 172 -3.83 -12.49 11.89
N LEU A 173 -4.38 -11.27 11.82
CA LEU A 173 -4.84 -10.52 12.99
C LEU A 173 -5.97 -11.24 13.73
N ARG A 174 -6.90 -11.86 13.00
CA ARG A 174 -7.96 -12.71 13.59
C ARG A 174 -7.39 -13.94 14.27
N GLN A 175 -6.44 -14.64 13.63
CA GLN A 175 -5.76 -15.79 14.22
C GLN A 175 -4.98 -15.43 15.49
N ALA A 176 -4.44 -14.22 15.55
CA ALA A 176 -3.76 -13.68 16.73
C ALA A 176 -4.72 -13.22 17.84
N GLY A 177 -6.04 -13.24 17.61
CA GLY A 177 -7.05 -12.75 18.56
C GLY A 177 -7.03 -11.24 18.74
N VAL A 178 -6.43 -10.51 17.81
CA VAL A 178 -6.28 -9.04 17.87
C VAL A 178 -7.51 -8.34 17.29
N VAL A 179 -8.12 -8.93 16.25
CA VAL A 179 -9.34 -8.43 15.62
C VAL A 179 -10.40 -9.54 15.62
N ASP A 180 -11.65 -9.19 15.89
CA ASP A 180 -12.76 -10.14 15.83
C ASP A 180 -13.25 -10.41 14.40
N GLU A 181 -14.00 -11.50 14.21
CA GLU A 181 -14.46 -11.92 12.89
C GLU A 181 -15.40 -10.90 12.22
N ALA A 182 -16.21 -10.16 12.99
CA ALA A 182 -17.15 -9.20 12.44
C ALA A 182 -16.40 -7.95 11.93
N SER A 183 -15.46 -7.44 12.72
CA SER A 183 -14.60 -6.30 12.32
C SER A 183 -13.78 -6.61 11.07
N ALA A 184 -13.19 -7.80 10.99
CA ALA A 184 -12.44 -8.24 9.80
C ALA A 184 -13.32 -8.32 8.55
N LYS A 185 -14.55 -8.85 8.67
CA LYS A 185 -15.51 -8.89 7.55
C LYS A 185 -15.95 -7.49 7.11
N GLN A 186 -16.17 -6.59 8.06
CA GLN A 186 -16.55 -5.22 7.75
C GLN A 186 -15.44 -4.48 7.00
N ALA A 187 -14.17 -4.64 7.42
CA ALA A 187 -13.03 -4.04 6.74
C ALA A 187 -12.90 -4.54 5.29
N LEU A 188 -13.05 -5.85 5.06
CA LEU A 188 -13.03 -6.42 3.70
C LEU A 188 -14.21 -5.94 2.86
N GLN A 189 -15.41 -5.87 3.42
CA GLN A 189 -16.58 -5.34 2.70
C GLN A 189 -16.38 -3.86 2.33
N GLN A 190 -15.84 -3.05 3.24
CA GLN A 190 -15.52 -1.66 2.96
C GLN A 190 -14.51 -1.54 1.82
N LEU A 191 -13.48 -2.40 1.80
CA LEU A 191 -12.50 -2.41 0.72
C LEU A 191 -13.14 -2.77 -0.63
N HIS A 192 -14.02 -3.77 -0.67
CA HIS A 192 -14.80 -4.12 -1.87
C HIS A 192 -15.73 -2.99 -2.31
N ASP A 193 -16.36 -2.28 -1.37
CA ASP A 193 -17.21 -1.14 -1.70
C ASP A 193 -16.40 0.04 -2.24
N MET A 194 -15.18 0.26 -1.74
CA MET A 194 -14.25 1.27 -2.26
C MET A 194 -13.83 0.93 -3.68
N ASP A 195 -13.50 -0.32 -3.95
CA ASP A 195 -13.17 -0.81 -5.28
C ASP A 195 -14.33 -0.62 -6.27
N ALA A 196 -15.53 -1.09 -5.90
CA ALA A 196 -16.73 -0.97 -6.74
C ALA A 196 -17.11 0.49 -7.05
N LYS A 197 -16.73 1.43 -6.18
CA LYS A 197 -16.94 2.87 -6.38
C LYS A 197 -15.78 3.56 -7.11
N GLY A 198 -14.71 2.83 -7.44
CA GLY A 198 -13.49 3.37 -8.04
C GLY A 198 -12.67 4.25 -7.08
N ALA A 199 -12.88 4.14 -5.77
CA ALA A 199 -12.16 4.91 -4.77
C ALA A 199 -10.72 4.41 -4.56
N LEU A 200 -10.39 3.19 -4.99
CA LEU A 200 -9.02 2.65 -5.00
C LEU A 200 -8.23 3.06 -6.26
N GLU A 201 -8.92 3.50 -7.31
CA GLU A 201 -8.29 3.92 -8.57
C GLU A 201 -7.23 5.03 -8.38
N PRO A 202 -7.47 6.09 -7.57
CA PRO A 202 -6.44 7.09 -7.28
C PRO A 202 -5.25 6.49 -6.53
N VAL A 203 -5.48 5.53 -5.63
CA VAL A 203 -4.43 4.86 -4.85
C VAL A 203 -3.50 4.09 -5.79
N PHE A 204 -4.05 3.29 -6.71
CA PHE A 204 -3.23 2.57 -7.68
C PHE A 204 -2.49 3.51 -8.64
N ARG A 205 -3.13 4.61 -9.07
CA ARG A 205 -2.43 5.64 -9.86
C ARG A 205 -1.29 6.32 -9.11
N GLU A 206 -1.44 6.53 -7.81
CA GLU A 206 -0.39 7.09 -6.98
C GLU A 206 0.78 6.11 -6.82
N LEU A 207 0.49 4.82 -6.57
CA LEU A 207 1.49 3.76 -6.52
C LEU A 207 2.27 3.65 -7.85
N ASP A 208 1.57 3.69 -8.99
CA ASP A 208 2.20 3.73 -10.32
C ASP A 208 3.09 4.96 -10.53
N ALA A 209 2.68 6.12 -9.98
CA ALA A 209 3.45 7.36 -10.10
C ALA A 209 4.72 7.34 -9.22
N MET A 210 4.64 6.78 -8.01
CA MET A 210 5.80 6.62 -7.13
C MET A 210 6.88 5.73 -7.77
N ASP A 211 6.48 4.65 -8.44
CA ASP A 211 7.39 3.75 -9.17
C ASP A 211 8.09 4.49 -10.33
N GLN A 212 7.33 5.24 -11.13
CA GLN A 212 7.87 6.02 -12.25
C GLN A 212 8.83 7.13 -11.80
N GLN A 213 8.51 7.83 -10.71
CA GLN A 213 9.37 8.88 -10.16
C GLN A 213 10.73 8.31 -9.72
N SER A 214 10.73 7.10 -9.14
CA SER A 214 11.94 6.42 -8.70
C SER A 214 12.86 6.03 -9.86
N ARG A 215 12.31 5.74 -11.05
CA ARG A 215 13.08 5.43 -12.26
C ARG A 215 13.58 6.67 -13.01
N GLY A 216 12.78 7.74 -13.01
CA GLY A 216 13.12 8.98 -13.73
C GLY A 216 14.27 9.78 -13.13
N GLY A 217 14.64 9.52 -11.86
CA GLY A 217 15.71 10.24 -11.16
C GLY A 217 17.14 9.81 -11.52
N GLU A 218 17.34 8.69 -12.22
CA GLU A 218 18.67 8.10 -12.43
C GLU A 218 19.23 8.31 -13.86
N ALA A 219 18.50 9.01 -14.73
CA ALA A 219 18.85 9.16 -16.14
C ALA A 219 19.21 10.60 -16.54
N GLU A 220 20.01 11.33 -15.76
CA GLU A 220 20.60 12.59 -16.23
C GLU A 220 21.87 12.98 -15.45
N ASN A 221 22.95 12.20 -15.62
CA ASN A 221 24.30 12.72 -15.38
C ASN A 221 25.17 12.52 -16.64
N PRO A 222 24.93 13.30 -17.73
CA PRO A 222 25.72 13.24 -18.95
C PRO A 222 27.05 14.02 -18.81
N ALA A 223 27.82 13.78 -17.76
CA ALA A 223 29.02 14.56 -17.50
C ALA A 223 30.13 13.78 -16.77
N GLU A 224 30.79 12.83 -17.45
CA GLU A 224 32.24 12.61 -17.21
C GLU A 224 32.96 11.78 -18.29
N ASN A 225 32.56 11.88 -19.57
CA ASN A 225 33.36 11.30 -20.68
C ASN A 225 33.95 12.37 -21.60
N GLN A 226 34.58 13.39 -21.00
CA GLN A 226 35.51 14.29 -21.67
C GLN A 226 36.69 14.59 -20.75
N ALA A 227 37.65 13.66 -20.68
CA ALA A 227 39.06 13.96 -20.41
C ALA A 227 39.95 12.80 -20.91
N GLU A 228 39.91 12.53 -22.22
CA GLU A 228 41.10 12.02 -22.90
C GLU A 228 42.17 13.12 -22.87
N GLY A 229 43.12 13.01 -21.96
CA GLY A 229 44.24 13.95 -21.90
C GLY A 229 45.20 13.68 -20.76
N GLY A 230 46.25 12.90 -21.03
CA GLY A 230 47.48 12.93 -20.22
C GLY A 230 47.87 11.59 -19.62
N VAL A 231 48.65 10.83 -20.39
CA VAL A 231 49.52 9.80 -19.86
C VAL A 231 50.64 10.52 -19.10
N GLU A 232 50.64 10.48 -17.77
CA GLU A 232 51.86 10.65 -16.97
C GLU A 232 52.05 9.42 -16.08
N GLU A 233 53.11 8.68 -16.41
CA GLU A 233 53.67 7.55 -15.67
C GLU A 233 53.93 7.90 -14.20
N PRO A 234 53.45 7.10 -13.23
CA PRO A 234 54.01 7.09 -11.89
C PRO A 234 55.29 6.24 -11.86
N PRO A 235 56.35 6.67 -11.14
CA PRO A 235 57.55 5.85 -10.98
C PRO A 235 57.27 4.62 -10.14
N ALA A 236 57.91 3.52 -10.53
CA ALA A 236 57.93 2.25 -9.83
C ALA A 236 58.24 2.43 -8.33
N ASN A 237 57.35 1.95 -7.47
CA ASN A 237 57.65 1.73 -6.06
C ASN A 237 57.71 0.22 -5.81
N ASP A 238 58.93 -0.28 -5.90
CA ASP A 238 59.37 -1.61 -5.50
C ASP A 238 59.31 -1.71 -3.96
N ASN A 239 58.36 -2.50 -3.46
CA ASN A 239 58.37 -2.95 -2.07
C ASN A 239 57.91 -4.41 -2.01
N GLY A 240 58.84 -5.30 -2.35
CA GLY A 240 59.31 -6.38 -1.47
C GLY A 240 58.30 -7.45 -0.96
N PRO A 241 58.60 -8.75 -1.14
CA PRO A 241 57.78 -9.83 -0.59
C PRO A 241 58.03 -9.97 0.92
N VAL A 242 57.00 -9.76 1.73
CA VAL A 242 57.05 -10.14 3.16
C VAL A 242 56.77 -11.64 3.26
N GLN A 243 57.85 -12.38 3.39
CA GLN A 243 57.92 -13.81 3.65
C GLN A 243 58.05 -14.01 5.17
N GLY A 244 57.17 -14.81 5.79
CA GLY A 244 57.31 -15.29 7.19
C GLY A 244 56.04 -15.06 8.03
N GLY A 245 55.50 -15.99 8.82
CA GLY A 245 55.86 -17.36 9.19
C GLY A 245 54.57 -18.11 9.59
N MET A 246 54.44 -19.40 9.32
CA MET A 246 54.78 -20.53 10.23
C MET A 246 54.08 -20.53 11.60
N ALA A 247 52.99 -21.32 11.67
CA ALA A 247 52.65 -22.36 12.68
C ALA A 247 52.18 -21.93 14.10
N PRO A 248 51.63 -22.83 14.95
CA PRO A 248 50.88 -24.09 14.73
C PRO A 248 49.55 -24.19 15.55
N GLN A 249 48.82 -25.30 15.32
CA GLN A 249 47.98 -26.11 16.23
C GLN A 249 47.61 -25.58 17.62
N GLU A 250 46.34 -25.78 18.01
CA GLU A 250 46.01 -26.51 19.24
C GLU A 250 44.60 -27.11 19.18
N GLU A 251 44.54 -28.43 19.32
CA GLU A 251 43.37 -29.20 19.71
C GLU A 251 42.89 -28.75 21.08
N MET A 252 41.59 -28.64 21.31
CA MET A 252 41.03 -28.83 22.64
C MET A 252 39.65 -29.49 22.52
N GLU A 253 39.50 -30.50 23.36
CA GLU A 253 38.44 -31.51 23.47
C GLU A 253 37.02 -30.94 23.63
#